data_AF-A0A2N2ZDC7-F1
#
_entry.id   AF-A0A2N2ZDC7-F1
#
_cell.length_a   1.000
_cell.length_b   1.000
_cell.length_c   1.000
_cell.angle_alpha   90.00
_cell.angle_beta   90.00
_cell.angle_gamma   90.00
#
_symmetry.space_group_name_H-M   'P 1'
#
loop_
_entity.id
_entity.type
_entity.pdbx_description
1 polymer ?
#
loop_
_entity_poly.entity_id
_entity_poly.type
_entity_poly.pdbx_seq_one_letter_code
_entity_poly.pdbx_strand_id
1 'polypeptide(L)'
;MLVMTKPKKNKPKEILNLANRIKQLRKEKGYSSQETFAYDNDYTLSYYSRVERGEDIRFSSLVRLCKAFNIDLKTFFSEGFEDDK
;
A
#
# COMPACT_ATOMS: atom_id res chain seq x y z
N MET A 1 23.74 -17.91 7.01
CA MET A 1 22.87 -17.46 5.91
C MET A 1 22.71 -15.95 6.05
N LEU A 2 23.45 -15.16 5.28
CA LEU A 2 23.34 -13.71 5.31
C LEU A 2 22.03 -13.34 4.61
N VAL A 3 21.01 -12.90 5.34
CA VAL A 3 19.83 -12.29 4.73
C VAL A 3 20.28 -10.94 4.17
N MET A 4 20.78 -10.96 2.94
CA MET A 4 21.04 -9.74 2.18
C MET A 4 19.69 -9.07 1.94
N THR A 5 19.37 -8.08 2.76
CA THR A 5 18.26 -7.17 2.52
C THR A 5 18.56 -6.47 1.19
N LYS A 6 17.73 -6.74 0.18
CA LYS A 6 17.87 -6.15 -1.15
C LYS A 6 17.94 -4.62 -1.01
N PRO A 7 18.82 -3.93 -1.76
CA PRO A 7 18.96 -2.48 -1.69
C PRO A 7 17.59 -1.82 -1.91
N LYS A 8 17.24 -0.81 -1.09
CA LYS A 8 16.07 0.06 -1.31
C LYS A 8 16.19 0.63 -2.72
N LYS A 9 15.46 0.07 -3.68
CA LYS A 9 15.42 0.56 -5.08
C LYS A 9 15.01 2.03 -5.05
N ASN A 10 15.71 2.89 -5.81
CA ASN A 10 15.30 4.25 -6.13
C ASN A 10 13.89 4.23 -6.75
N LYS A 11 12.87 4.44 -5.94
CA LYS A 11 11.48 4.57 -6.37
C LYS A 11 11.07 6.03 -6.20
N PRO A 12 10.19 6.57 -7.06
CA PRO A 12 9.65 7.92 -6.86
C PRO A 12 9.05 8.04 -5.46
N LYS A 13 9.18 9.22 -4.84
CA LYS A 13 8.68 9.48 -3.48
C LYS A 13 7.20 9.16 -3.38
N GLU A 14 6.44 9.52 -4.41
CA GLU A 14 5.00 9.35 -4.53
C GLU A 14 4.59 7.87 -4.52
N ILE A 15 5.39 7.00 -5.15
CA ILE A 15 5.16 5.55 -5.14
C ILE A 15 5.40 4.97 -3.73
N LEU A 16 6.40 5.49 -3.02
CA LEU A 16 6.65 5.08 -1.63
C LEU A 16 5.55 5.59 -0.69
N ASN A 17 5.11 6.83 -0.89
CA ASN A 17 3.98 7.42 -0.16
C ASN A 17 2.70 6.62 -0.35
N LEU A 18 2.39 6.23 -1.59
CA LEU A 18 1.26 5.36 -1.92
C LEU A 18 1.32 4.03 -1.15
N ALA A 19 2.48 3.37 -1.17
CA ALA A 19 2.67 2.10 -0.45
C ALA A 19 2.53 2.24 1.06
N ASN A 20 3.09 3.32 1.62
CA ASN A 20 3.00 3.62 3.04
C ASN A 20 1.56 3.91 3.46
N ARG A 21 0.82 4.70 2.67
CA ARG A 21 -0.59 5.02 2.92
C ARG A 21 -1.45 3.75 2.95
N ILE A 22 -1.27 2.85 1.99
CA ILE A 22 -1.99 1.56 1.93
C ILE A 22 -1.66 0.69 3.15
N LYS A 23 -0.39 0.63 3.54
CA LYS A 23 0.05 -0.10 4.73
C LYS A 23 -0.51 0.47 6.03
N GLN A 24 -0.60 1.79 6.14
CA GLN A 24 -1.21 2.47 7.27
C GLN A 24 -2.70 2.12 7.38
N LEU A 25 -3.46 2.30 6.29
CA LEU A 25 -4.91 2.01 6.26
C LEU A 25 -5.20 0.55 6.64
N ARG A 26 -4.38 -0.40 6.20
CA ARG A 26 -4.51 -1.80 6.63
C ARG A 26 -4.36 -1.96 8.14
N LYS A 27 -3.35 -1.32 8.74
CA LYS A 27 -3.13 -1.39 10.19
C LYS A 27 -4.26 -0.71 10.97
N GLU A 28 -4.76 0.42 10.49
CA GLU A 28 -5.89 1.14 11.09
C GLU A 28 -7.17 0.31 11.08
N LYS A 29 -7.37 -0.53 10.05
CA LYS A 29 -8.44 -1.53 9.99
C LYS A 29 -8.23 -2.73 10.92
N GLY A 30 -7.15 -2.77 11.70
CA GLY A 30 -6.87 -3.83 12.67
C GLY A 30 -6.11 -5.04 12.11
N TYR A 31 -5.71 -5.01 10.84
CA TYR A 31 -5.00 -6.13 10.22
C TYR A 31 -3.50 -6.09 10.54
N SER A 32 -3.04 -7.02 11.36
CA SER A 32 -1.60 -7.21 11.64
C SER A 32 -0.86 -7.84 10.45
N SER A 33 -1.54 -8.68 9.67
CA SER A 33 -0.99 -9.44 8.54
C SER A 33 -1.46 -8.91 7.19
N GLN A 34 -0.56 -8.93 6.20
CA GLN A 34 -0.88 -8.69 4.79
C GLN A 34 -1.77 -9.80 4.21
N GLU A 35 -1.58 -11.05 4.66
CA GLU A 35 -2.31 -12.22 4.18
C GLU A 35 -3.77 -12.14 4.56
N THR A 36 -4.07 -11.82 5.81
CA THR A 36 -5.45 -11.69 6.30
C THR A 36 -6.20 -10.58 5.56
N PHE A 37 -5.58 -9.40 5.40
CA PHE A 37 -6.21 -8.32 4.63
C PHE A 37 -6.44 -8.71 3.17
N ALA A 38 -5.46 -9.36 2.55
CA ALA A 38 -5.55 -9.77 1.15
C ALA A 38 -6.69 -10.79 0.96
N TYR A 39 -6.76 -11.81 1.81
CA TYR A 39 -7.81 -12.83 1.78
C TYR A 39 -9.20 -12.21 1.95
N ASP A 40 -9.41 -11.38 2.97
CA ASP A 40 -10.70 -10.77 3.28
C ASP A 40 -11.21 -9.81 2.19
N ASN A 41 -10.33 -9.31 1.32
CA ASN A 41 -10.64 -8.33 0.27
C ASN A 41 -10.39 -8.87 -1.16
N ASP A 42 -10.34 -10.20 -1.31
CA ASP A 42 -10.19 -10.90 -2.59
C ASP A 42 -8.93 -10.51 -3.40
N TYR A 43 -7.83 -10.25 -2.70
CA TYR A 43 -6.51 -10.05 -3.27
C TYR A 43 -5.64 -11.29 -3.07
N THR A 44 -4.75 -11.57 -4.02
CA THR A 44 -3.67 -12.52 -3.74
C THR A 44 -2.63 -11.88 -2.81
N LEU A 45 -2.08 -12.66 -1.89
CA LEU A 45 -0.99 -12.19 -1.01
C LEU A 45 0.18 -11.61 -1.84
N SER A 46 0.55 -12.28 -2.93
CA SER A 46 1.64 -11.83 -3.80
C SER A 46 1.37 -10.49 -4.47
N TYR A 47 0.11 -10.19 -4.82
CA TYR A 47 -0.27 -8.86 -5.30
C TYR A 47 -0.17 -7.84 -4.16
N TYR A 48 -0.83 -8.09 -3.03
CA TYR A 48 -0.92 -7.12 -1.95
C TYR A 48 0.45 -6.79 -1.34
N SER A 49 1.33 -7.78 -1.18
CA SER A 49 2.73 -7.56 -0.76
C SER A 49 3.54 -6.74 -1.77
N ARG A 50 3.25 -6.80 -3.07
CA ARG A 50 3.90 -5.93 -4.09
C ARG A 50 3.49 -4.47 -3.89
N VAL A 51 2.20 -4.24 -3.64
CA VAL A 51 1.64 -2.91 -3.38
C VAL A 51 2.32 -2.27 -2.17
N GLU A 52 2.37 -2.94 -1.02
CA GLU A 52 3.00 -2.38 0.19
C GLU A 52 4.53 -2.27 0.11
N ARG A 53 5.16 -2.87 -0.90
CA ARG A 53 6.59 -2.66 -1.21
C ARG A 53 6.82 -1.48 -2.16
N GLY A 54 5.76 -0.80 -2.62
CA GLY A 54 5.81 0.31 -3.59
C GLY A 54 6.09 -0.14 -5.00
N GLU A 55 5.60 -1.30 -5.43
CA GLU A 55 5.51 -1.54 -6.88
C GLU A 55 4.42 -0.67 -7.47
N ASP A 56 4.63 -0.20 -8.69
CA ASP A 56 3.67 0.63 -9.39
C ASP A 56 2.35 -0.14 -9.60
N ILE A 57 1.23 0.56 -9.50
CA ILE A 57 -0.10 -0.01 -9.65
C ILE A 57 -0.91 0.80 -10.65
N ARG A 58 -1.82 0.13 -11.35
CA ARG A 58 -2.79 0.82 -12.21
C ARG A 58 -3.74 1.66 -11.36
N PHE A 59 -4.25 2.76 -11.91
CA PHE A 59 -5.24 3.57 -11.21
C PHE A 59 -6.50 2.78 -10.82
N SER A 60 -6.96 1.84 -11.65
CA SER A 60 -8.09 0.95 -11.32
C SER A 60 -7.82 0.06 -10.10
N SER A 61 -6.57 -0.33 -9.88
CA SER A 61 -6.14 -1.04 -8.68
C SER A 61 -6.25 -0.17 -7.43
N LEU A 62 -5.85 1.10 -7.52
CA LEU A 62 -6.01 2.07 -6.43
C LEU A 62 -7.50 2.27 -6.09
N VAL A 63 -8.36 2.43 -7.10
CA VAL A 63 -9.81 2.56 -6.88
C VAL A 63 -10.37 1.33 -6.14
N ARG A 64 -9.93 0.11 -6.52
CA ARG A 64 -10.36 -1.12 -5.82
C ARG A 64 -9.86 -1.15 -4.37
N LEU A 65 -8.62 -0.72 -4.12
CA LEU A 65 -8.07 -0.63 -2.76
C LEU A 65 -8.83 0.38 -1.89
N CYS A 66 -9.17 1.55 -2.43
CA CYS A 66 -9.99 2.53 -1.71
C CYS A 66 -11.34 1.94 -1.29
N LYS A 67 -11.99 1.16 -2.17
CA LYS A 67 -13.21 0.42 -1.85
C LYS A 67 -13.01 -0.61 -0.73
N ALA A 68 -11.91 -1.38 -0.77
CA ALA A 68 -11.56 -2.32 0.30
C ALA A 68 -11.36 -1.63 1.67
N PHE A 69 -10.84 -0.39 1.66
CA PHE A 69 -10.72 0.43 2.87
C PHE A 69 -12.01 1.18 3.24
N ASN A 70 -13.05 1.14 2.40
CA ASN A 70 -14.29 1.91 2.53
C ASN A 70 -14.04 3.43 2.64
N ILE A 71 -13.17 3.95 1.77
CA ILE A 71 -12.88 5.40 1.66
C ILE A 71 -12.91 5.84 0.18
N ASP A 72 -13.10 7.13 -0.05
CA ASP A 72 -12.96 7.72 -1.38
C ASP A 72 -11.51 8.14 -1.68
N LEU A 73 -11.25 8.55 -2.93
CA LEU A 73 -9.91 8.99 -3.35
C LEU A 73 -9.46 10.27 -2.65
N LYS A 74 -10.39 11.20 -2.34
CA LYS A 74 -10.06 12.46 -1.67
C LYS A 74 -9.54 12.18 -0.26
N THR A 75 -10.22 11.31 0.49
CA THR A 75 -9.78 10.84 1.82
C THR A 75 -8.51 10.00 1.73
N PHE A 76 -8.34 9.20 0.67
CA PHE A 76 -7.10 8.46 0.48
C PHE A 76 -5.88 9.39 0.40
N PHE A 77 -5.97 10.45 -0.41
CA PHE A 77 -4.88 11.39 -0.67
C PHE A 77 -4.79 12.56 0.31
N SER A 78 -5.64 12.64 1.34
CA SER A 78 -5.60 13.73 2.32
C SER A 78 -4.47 13.62 3.34
N GLU A 79 -3.68 12.53 3.33
CA GLU A 79 -2.59 12.25 4.26
C GLU A 79 -1.50 11.42 3.57
N GLY A 80 -0.23 11.67 3.93
CA GLY A 80 0.93 10.90 3.48
C GLY A 80 1.50 11.37 2.13
N PHE A 81 1.03 12.52 1.64
CA PHE A 81 1.45 13.16 0.39
C PHE A 81 1.85 14.62 0.60
N GLU A 82 2.34 14.97 1.78
CA GLU A 82 2.80 16.31 2.14
C GLU A 82 4.14 16.64 1.46
N ASP A 83 4.29 17.90 1.05
CA ASP A 83 5.57 18.42 0.57
C ASP A 83 6.53 18.61 1.75
N ASP A 84 7.79 18.20 1.57
CA ASP A 84 8.86 18.53 2.51
C ASP A 84 9.22 20.02 2.27
N LYS A 85 8.43 20.93 2.84
CA LYS A 85 8.73 22.37 2.79
C LYS A 85 9.93 22.72 3.67
#